data_AF-A0A3P7L3A7-F1
#
_entry.id   AF-A0A3P7L3A7-F1
#
_cell.length_a   1.000
_cell.length_b   1.000
_cell.length_c   1.000
_cell.angle_alpha   90.00
_cell.angle_beta   90.00
_cell.angle_gamma   90.00
#
_symmetry.space_group_name_H-M   'P 1'
#
loop_
_entity.id
_entity.type
_entity.pdbx_description
1 polymer ?
#
loop_
_entity_poly.entity_id
_entity_poly.type
_entity_poly.pdbx_seq_one_letter_code
_entity_poly.pdbx_strand_id
1 'polypeptide(L)'
;MLTEWADLIELCDRVIFLTLDQDTCRRRRTRRAYDPPDVDGYFEEVLWPAYQQHLQKALAIAREDRRISFLDVTSDADHVDAEQMLSVNPKLLFFSISCSSRCFYS
;
A
#
# COMPACT_ATOMS: atom_id res chain seq x y z
N MET A 1 5.43 -7.00 6.66
CA MET A 1 5.40 -5.84 5.73
C MET A 1 6.77 -5.63 5.09
N LEU A 2 6.87 -5.00 3.91
CA LEU A 2 8.17 -4.73 3.23
C LEU A 2 9.17 -4.02 4.17
N THR A 3 8.66 -3.12 5.01
CA THR A 3 9.42 -2.36 6.01
C THR A 3 10.06 -3.20 7.12
N GLU A 4 9.85 -4.52 7.14
CA GLU A 4 10.43 -5.44 8.13
C GLU A 4 11.61 -6.24 7.56
N TRP A 5 11.90 -6.09 6.27
CA TRP A 5 12.95 -6.82 5.56
C TRP A 5 13.97 -5.82 4.98
N ALA A 6 14.97 -5.45 5.79
CA ALA A 6 15.96 -4.44 5.41
C ALA A 6 16.66 -4.77 4.08
N ASP A 7 17.05 -6.03 3.89
CA ASP A 7 17.70 -6.50 2.66
C ASP A 7 16.86 -6.24 1.40
N LEU A 8 15.53 -6.34 1.51
CA LEU A 8 14.64 -6.05 0.38
C LEU A 8 14.53 -4.55 0.10
N ILE A 9 14.56 -3.71 1.14
CA ILE A 9 14.55 -2.26 1.00
C ILE A 9 15.84 -1.80 0.29
N GLU A 10 16.98 -2.43 0.59
CA GLU A 10 18.26 -2.13 -0.07
C GLU A 10 18.20 -2.34 -1.58
N LEU A 11 17.45 -3.32 -2.05
CA LEU A 11 17.26 -3.60 -3.49
C LEU A 11 16.29 -2.64 -4.18
N CYS A 12 15.53 -1.83 -3.43
CA CYS A 12 14.58 -0.89 -3.99
C CYS A 12 15.23 0.49 -4.24
N ASP A 13 15.01 1.05 -5.44
CA ASP A 13 15.38 2.45 -5.73
C ASP A 13 14.45 3.43 -5.00
N ARG A 14 13.17 3.06 -4.86
CA ARG A 14 12.11 3.82 -4.19
C ARG A 14 11.10 2.87 -3.56
N VAL A 15 10.56 3.27 -2.42
CA VAL A 15 9.52 2.56 -1.69
C VAL A 15 8.37 3.53 -1.42
N ILE A 16 7.17 3.17 -1.85
CA ILE A 16 5.98 3.99 -1.64
C ILE A 16 5.10 3.31 -0.60
N PHE A 17 4.85 3.99 0.51
CA PHE A 17 3.94 3.55 1.55
C PHE A 17 2.59 4.25 1.36
N LEU A 18 1.55 3.47 1.06
CA LEU A 18 0.20 4.00 0.88
C LEU A 18 -0.47 4.20 2.24
N THR A 19 -0.87 5.43 2.55
CA THR A 19 -1.62 5.77 3.77
C THR A 19 -3.10 5.92 3.47
N LEU A 20 -3.92 5.48 4.43
CA LEU A 20 -5.37 5.55 4.39
C LEU A 20 -5.90 5.92 5.77
N ASP A 21 -7.00 6.66 5.82
CA ASP A 21 -7.75 6.87 7.05
C ASP A 21 -8.51 5.60 7.46
N GLN A 22 -8.82 5.51 8.76
CA GLN A 22 -9.44 4.32 9.35
C GLN A 22 -10.81 4.03 8.76
N ASP A 23 -11.62 5.06 8.54
CA ASP A 23 -13.01 4.93 8.09
C ASP A 23 -13.07 4.46 6.64
N THR A 24 -12.26 5.04 5.75
CA THR A 24 -12.14 4.61 4.36
C THR A 24 -11.59 3.19 4.28
N CYS A 25 -10.59 2.84 5.08
CA CYS A 25 -10.06 1.48 5.14
C CYS A 25 -11.14 0.47 5.55
N ARG A 26 -11.93 0.79 6.59
CA ARG A 26 -13.06 -0.02 7.05
C ARG A 26 -14.10 -0.18 5.95
N ARG A 27 -14.58 0.93 5.35
CA ARG A 27 -15.58 0.92 4.27
C ARG A 27 -15.14 0.05 3.09
N ARG A 28 -13.89 0.20 2.64
CA ARG A 28 -13.34 -0.60 1.54
C ARG A 28 -13.21 -2.07 1.92
N ARG A 29 -12.84 -2.38 3.16
CA ARG A 29 -12.70 -3.77 3.63
C ARG A 29 -14.04 -4.48 3.70
N THR A 30 -15.10 -3.84 4.18
CA THR A 30 -16.46 -4.42 4.23
C THR A 30 -16.99 -4.81 2.85
N ARG A 31 -16.51 -4.18 1.77
CA ARG A 31 -16.88 -4.51 0.38
C ARG A 31 -16.11 -5.71 -0.18
N ARG A 32 -15.03 -6.16 0.46
CA ARG A 32 -14.21 -7.28 0.00
C ARG A 32 -14.64 -8.57 0.70
N ALA A 33 -14.77 -9.65 -0.05
CA ALA A 33 -14.94 -10.98 0.50
C ALA A 33 -13.57 -11.68 0.59
N TYR A 34 -13.15 -12.04 1.80
CA TYR A 34 -11.95 -12.83 2.05
C TYR A 34 -12.34 -14.27 2.42
N ASP A 35 -11.43 -15.23 2.16
CA ASP A 35 -11.54 -16.62 2.60
C ASP A 35 -10.29 -16.98 3.45
N PRO A 36 -10.43 -17.26 4.76
CA PRO A 36 -11.67 -17.25 5.54
C PRO A 36 -12.25 -15.83 5.72
N PRO A 37 -13.56 -15.71 6.00
CA PRO A 37 -14.18 -14.42 6.28
C PRO A 37 -13.59 -13.79 7.54
N ASP A 38 -13.61 -12.46 7.59
CA ASP A 38 -13.22 -11.72 8.78
C ASP A 38 -14.14 -12.09 9.96
N VAL A 39 -13.54 -12.35 11.12
CA VAL A 39 -14.27 -12.56 12.38
C VAL A 39 -14.68 -11.22 12.99
N ASP A 40 -15.73 -11.22 13.81
CA ASP A 40 -16.17 -10.02 14.52
C ASP A 40 -15.04 -9.42 15.36
N GLY A 41 -14.83 -8.10 15.25
CA GLY A 41 -13.75 -7.39 15.96
C GLY A 41 -12.36 -7.50 15.33
N TYR A 42 -12.18 -8.31 14.27
CA TYR A 42 -10.87 -8.48 13.61
C TYR A 42 -10.25 -7.16 13.14
N PHE A 43 -11.08 -6.25 12.62
CA PHE A 43 -10.59 -4.98 12.12
C PHE A 43 -10.01 -4.10 13.23
N GLU A 44 -10.73 -3.97 14.34
CA GLU A 44 -10.41 -3.10 15.46
C GLU A 44 -9.28 -3.66 16.33
N GLU A 45 -9.30 -4.96 16.59
CA GLU A 45 -8.41 -5.58 17.56
C GLU A 45 -7.08 -6.04 16.94
N VAL A 46 -7.09 -6.37 15.65
CA VAL A 46 -5.93 -6.97 14.98
C VAL A 46 -5.43 -6.09 13.84
N LEU A 47 -6.28 -5.86 12.83
CA LEU A 47 -5.83 -5.27 11.58
C LEU A 47 -5.38 -3.81 11.74
N TRP A 48 -6.21 -2.98 12.39
CA TRP A 48 -5.91 -1.56 12.53
C TRP A 48 -4.69 -1.30 13.44
N PRO A 49 -4.57 -1.95 14.62
CA PRO A 49 -3.36 -1.86 15.42
C PRO A 49 -2.11 -2.32 14.67
N ALA A 50 -2.19 -3.41 13.91
CA ALA A 50 -1.07 -3.89 13.09
C ALA A 50 -0.67 -2.86 12.01
N TYR A 51 -1.64 -2.28 11.31
CA TYR A 51 -1.38 -1.20 10.35
C TYR A 51 -0.68 0.00 11.01
N GLN A 52 -1.15 0.45 12.18
CA GLN A 52 -0.53 1.55 12.92
C GLN A 52 0.92 1.25 13.31
N GLN A 53 1.20 0.03 13.77
CA GLN A 53 2.57 -0.42 14.06
C GLN A 53 3.45 -0.39 12.80
N HIS A 54 2.93 -0.87 11.67
CA HIS A 54 3.66 -0.84 10.41
C HIS A 54 3.92 0.58 9.90
N LEU A 55 2.95 1.49 10.06
CA LEU A 55 3.11 2.90 9.73
C LEU A 55 4.19 3.55 10.60
N GLN A 56 4.20 3.30 11.91
CA GLN A 56 5.23 3.80 12.80
C GLN A 56 6.64 3.31 12.42
N LYS A 57 6.79 2.03 12.06
CA LYS A 57 8.06 1.48 11.56
C LYS A 57 8.48 2.16 10.25
N ALA A 58 7.55 2.32 9.30
CA ALA A 58 7.82 3.01 8.03
C ALA A 58 8.29 4.45 8.26
N LEU A 59 7.64 5.18 9.18
CA LEU A 59 8.01 6.54 9.56
C LEU A 59 9.40 6.61 10.22
N ALA A 60 9.76 5.61 11.03
CA ALA A 60 11.09 5.53 11.63
C ALA A 60 12.17 5.34 10.56
N ILE A 61 11.98 4.40 9.62
CA ILE A 61 12.94 4.15 8.55
C ILE A 61 13.03 5.35 7.60
N ALA A 62 11.91 6.01 7.28
CA ALA A 62 11.91 7.18 6.40
C ALA A 62 12.69 8.39 6.96
N ARG A 63 12.98 8.43 8.26
CA ARG A 63 13.87 9.45 8.86
C ARG A 63 15.33 9.24 8.47
N GLU A 64 15.72 7.99 8.23
CA GLU A 64 17.09 7.58 7.92
C GLU A 64 17.27 7.34 6.41
N ASP A 65 16.21 6.88 5.73
CA ASP A 65 16.21 6.49 4.32
C ASP A 65 15.22 7.32 3.49
N ARG A 66 15.75 8.16 2.60
CA ARG A 66 14.97 9.02 1.70
C ARG A 66 14.30 8.27 0.54
N ARG A 67 14.49 6.97 0.42
CA ARG A 67 13.82 6.13 -0.60
C ARG A 67 12.37 5.87 -0.26
N ILE A 68 12.00 5.96 1.01
CA ILE A 68 10.63 5.76 1.49
C ILE A 68 9.85 7.07 1.36
N SER A 69 8.75 7.04 0.61
CA SER A 69 7.80 8.14 0.44
C SER A 69 6.39 7.69 0.82
N PHE A 70 5.60 8.60 1.39
CA PHE A 70 4.21 8.34 1.77
C PHE A 70 3.27 8.93 0.74
N LEU A 71 2.27 8.16 0.34
CA LEU A 71 1.21 8.61 -0.57
C LEU A 71 -0.14 8.41 0.11
N ASP A 72 -0.88 9.50 0.25
CA ASP A 72 -2.22 9.45 0.82
C ASP A 72 -3.26 9.06 -0.23
N VAL A 73 -3.97 7.95 0.00
CA VAL A 73 -4.91 7.35 -0.97
C VAL A 73 -6.34 7.36 -0.44
N THR A 74 -6.65 8.33 0.41
CA THR A 74 -7.95 8.54 1.08
C THR A 74 -9.12 8.78 0.12
N SER A 75 -8.87 9.07 -1.17
CA SER A 75 -9.92 9.26 -2.18
C SER A 75 -10.83 8.04 -2.31
N ASP A 76 -12.14 8.20 -2.15
CA ASP A 76 -13.11 7.09 -2.32
C ASP A 76 -13.19 6.53 -3.75
N ALA A 77 -12.50 7.16 -4.71
CA ALA A 77 -12.36 6.60 -6.05
C ALA A 77 -11.41 5.38 -6.01
N ASP A 78 -11.85 4.25 -6.53
CA ASP A 78 -10.99 3.09 -6.82
C ASP A 78 -9.93 3.39 -7.91
N HIS A 79 -9.90 4.64 -8.42
CA HIS A 79 -8.90 5.16 -9.33
C HIS A 79 -7.82 5.91 -8.54
N VAL A 80 -6.60 5.39 -8.56
CA VAL A 80 -5.42 6.19 -8.20
C VAL A 80 -5.20 7.18 -9.33
N ASP A 81 -5.41 8.47 -9.06
CA ASP A 81 -5.24 9.52 -10.06
C ASP A 81 -3.83 9.43 -10.64
N ALA A 82 -3.74 9.33 -11.96
CA ALA A 82 -2.47 9.21 -12.67
C ALA A 82 -1.52 10.35 -12.27
N GLU A 83 -2.04 11.53 -11.94
CA GLU A 83 -1.27 12.69 -11.49
C GLU A 83 -0.55 12.45 -10.14
N GLN A 84 -1.20 11.78 -9.18
CA GLN A 84 -0.59 11.40 -7.90
C GLN A 84 0.49 10.32 -8.11
N MET A 85 0.25 9.37 -9.01
CA MET A 85 1.22 8.34 -9.43
C MET A 85 2.41 8.92 -10.21
N LEU A 86 2.18 9.91 -11.09
CA LEU A 86 3.20 10.56 -11.92
C LEU A 86 4.12 11.49 -11.13
N SER A 87 3.67 12.00 -9.98
CA SER A 87 4.54 12.73 -9.05
C SER A 87 5.68 11.85 -8.50
N VAL A 88 5.48 10.53 -8.49
CA VAL A 88 6.46 9.53 -8.05
C VAL A 88 7.28 9.00 -9.23
N ASN A 89 8.05 9.89 -9.85
CA ASN A 89 9.08 9.63 -10.88
C ASN A 89 8.62 8.78 -12.11
N PRO A 90 8.51 9.37 -13.32
CA PRO A 90 7.98 8.70 -14.51
C PRO A 90 8.82 7.50 -15.03
N LYS A 91 10.01 7.26 -14.48
CA LYS A 91 10.90 6.16 -14.90
C LYS A 91 10.50 4.78 -14.34
N LEU A 92 9.74 4.70 -13.25
CA LEU A 92 9.29 3.41 -12.68
C LEU A 92 8.04 2.85 -13.36
N LEU A 93 7.20 3.69 -13.96
CA LEU A 93 5.93 3.26 -14.55
C LEU A 93 6.07 2.54 -15.89
N PHE A 94 7.13 2.82 -16.65
CA PHE A 94 7.36 2.17 -17.94
C PHE A 94 7.62 0.66 -17.84
N PHE A 95 8.08 0.17 -16.69
CA PHE A 95 8.36 -1.26 -16.50
C PHE A 95 7.15 -2.07 -16.01
N SER A 96 6.16 -1.44 -15.38
CA SER A 96 5.00 -2.15 -14.80
C SER A 96 3.73 -2.09 -15.66
N ILE A 97 3.61 -1.11 -16.57
CA ILE A 97 2.43 -0.99 -17.45
C ILE A 97 2.48 -1.93 -18.68
N SER A 98 3.59 -2.63 -18.94
CA SER A 98 3.63 -3.72 -19.94
C SER A 98 3.05 -5.06 -19.44
N CYS A 99 2.13 -5.02 -18.48
CA CYS A 99 1.26 -6.18 -18.21
C CYS A 99 -0.21 -5.76 -18.18
N SER A 100 -0.65 -5.04 -19.22
CA SER A 100 -2.05 -5.08 -19.61
C SER A 100 -2.20 -6.07 -20.74
N SER A 101 -2.76 -7.24 -20.42
CA SER A 101 -3.70 -8.03 -21.24
C SER A 101 -3.53 -9.51 -20.94
N ARG A 102 -4.46 -10.04 -20.15
CA ARG A 102 -5.25 -11.20 -20.58
C ARG A 102 -4.42 -12.39 -21.12
N CYS A 103 -3.69 -13.06 -20.23
CA CYS A 103 -3.38 -14.49 -20.36
C CYS A 103 -3.91 -15.21 -19.11
N PHE A 104 -5.20 -15.50 -19.10
CA PHE A 104 -5.83 -16.47 -18.22
C PHE A 104 -6.70 -17.36 -19.12
N TYR A 105 -6.34 -18.65 -19.19
CA TYR A 105 -7.13 -19.78 -19.70
C TYR A 105 -7.67 -19.72 -21.14
N SER A 106 -6.88 -20.21 -22.11
CA SER A 106 -6.97 -21.56 -22.70
C SER A 106 -5.84 -21.80 -23.69
#